data_AF-A0A382PJ05-F1
#
_entry.id   AF-A0A382PJ05-F1
#
_cell.length_a   1.000
_cell.length_b   1.000
_cell.length_c   1.000
_cell.angle_alpha   90.00
_cell.angle_beta   90.00
_cell.angle_gamma   90.00
#
_symmetry.space_group_name_H-M   'P 1'
#
loop_
_entity.id
_entity.type
_entity.pdbx_description
1 polymer ?
#
loop_
_entity_poly.entity_id
_entity_poly.type
_entity_poly.pdbx_seq_one_letter_code
_entity_poly.pdbx_strand_id
1 'polypeptide(L)' 'MPGSIVTIGTFDGCHRGHQEIIKKVNSIAESLNKQSVLITFDPHPRHILQRGYKLPILMHIN' A
#
# COMPACT_ATOMS: atom_id res chain seq x y z
N MET A 1 -11.60 -19.92 -1.50
CA MET A 1 -10.54 -19.17 -0.81
C MET A 1 -11.17 -18.40 0.33
N PRO A 2 -10.65 -18.45 1.58
CA PRO A 2 -11.14 -17.55 2.62
C PRO A 2 -10.89 -16.09 2.18
N GLY A 3 -11.87 -15.20 2.39
CA GLY A 3 -11.75 -13.79 2.01
C GLY A 3 -10.62 -13.05 2.74
N SER A 4 -10.22 -11.89 2.22
CA SER A 4 -9.17 -11.02 2.78
C SER A 4 -9.65 -9.58 2.91
N ILE A 5 -9.02 -8.83 3.81
CA ILE A 5 -9.21 -7.37 3.93
C ILE A 5 -8.05 -6.70 3.22
N VAL A 6 -8.36 -5.89 2.21
CA VAL A 6 -7.37 -5.37 1.27
C VAL A 6 -7.33 -3.84 1.33
N THR A 7 -6.12 -3.28 1.27
CA THR A 7 -5.91 -1.88 0.92
C THR A 7 -4.98 -1.77 -0.28
N ILE A 8 -5.18 -0.74 -1.10
CA ILE A 8 -4.44 -0.50 -2.34
C ILE A 8 -4.00 0.96 -2.37
N GLY A 9 -2.75 1.21 -2.69
CA GLY A 9 -2.20 2.56 -2.79
C GLY A 9 -0.71 2.55 -3.11
N THR A 10 -0.11 3.71 -3.37
CA THR A 10 1.35 3.78 -3.58
C THR A 10 2.13 3.53 -2.30
N PHE A 11 1.53 3.88 -1.15
CA PHE A 11 2.12 3.78 0.19
C PHE A 11 3.51 4.45 0.33
N ASP A 12 3.94 5.24 -0.65
CA ASP A 12 5.26 5.85 -0.72
C ASP A 12 5.51 6.73 0.51
N GLY A 13 6.65 6.49 1.18
CA GLY A 13 7.03 7.15 2.44
C GLY A 13 6.25 6.74 3.69
N CYS A 14 5.24 5.86 3.61
CA CYS A 14 4.49 5.28 4.74
C CYS A 14 4.19 6.26 5.90
N HIS A 15 3.77 7.48 5.56
CA HIS A 15 3.51 8.54 6.52
C HIS A 15 2.32 8.22 7.43
N ARG A 16 2.03 9.09 8.42
CA ARG A 16 0.97 8.87 9.42
C ARG A 16 -0.38 8.45 8.83
N GLY A 17 -0.83 9.09 7.75
CA GLY A 17 -2.06 8.67 7.05
C GLY A 17 -2.05 7.21 6.56
N HIS A 18 -0.96 6.75 5.93
CA HIS A 18 -0.80 5.36 5.52
C HIS A 18 -0.80 4.40 6.73
N GLN A 19 -0.14 4.79 7.83
CA GLN A 19 -0.10 3.99 9.05
C GLN A 19 -1.50 3.78 9.65
N GLU A 20 -2.36 4.81 9.64
CA GLU A 20 -3.73 4.68 10.11
C GLU A 20 -4.56 3.75 9.21
N ILE A 21 -4.36 3.78 7.88
CA ILE A 21 -5.01 2.85 6.96
C ILE A 21 -4.56 1.40 7.25
N ILE A 22 -3.26 1.17 7.41
CA ILE A 22 -2.69 -0.16 7.70
C ILE A 22 -3.22 -0.69 9.04
N LYS A 23 -3.25 0.14 10.09
CA LYS A 23 -3.83 -0.22 11.39
C LYS A 23 -5.30 -0.63 11.26
N LYS A 24 -6.09 0.13 10.48
CA LYS A 24 -7.51 -0.15 10.27
C LYS A 24 -7.72 -1.49 9.56
N VAL A 25 -6.95 -1.75 8.50
CA VAL A 25 -7.00 -3.01 7.74
C VAL A 25 -6.65 -4.20 8.64
N ASN A 26 -5.58 -4.09 9.42
CA ASN A 26 -5.17 -5.15 10.35
C ASN A 26 -6.23 -5.42 11.42
N SER A 27 -6.79 -4.37 12.04
CA SER A 27 -7.84 -4.50 13.05
C SER A 27 -9.10 -5.20 12.50
N ILE A 28 -9.52 -4.85 11.28
CA ILE A 28 -10.68 -5.52 10.65
C ILE A 28 -10.34 -6.98 10.33
N ALA A 29 -9.16 -7.25 9.77
CA ALA A 29 -8.73 -8.61 9.43
C ALA A 29 -8.70 -9.52 10.67
N GLU A 30 -8.13 -9.03 11.78
CA GLU A 30 -8.07 -9.73 13.06
C GLU A 30 -9.48 -10.04 13.59
N SER A 31 -10.37 -9.05 13.63
CA SER A 31 -11.75 -9.25 14.12
C SER A 31 -12.57 -10.27 13.33
N LEU A 32 -12.21 -10.50 12.06
CA LEU A 32 -12.90 -11.43 11.17
C LEU A 32 -12.15 -12.76 11.00
N ASN A 33 -11.04 -12.96 11.70
CA ASN A 33 -10.12 -14.08 11.54
C ASN A 33 -9.74 -14.29 10.06
N LYS A 34 -9.40 -13.18 9.37
CA LYS A 34 -9.00 -13.13 7.95
C LYS A 34 -7.58 -12.56 7.82
N GLN A 35 -7.02 -12.70 6.62
CA GLN A 35 -5.74 -12.10 6.27
C GLN A 35 -5.91 -10.62 5.88
N SER A 36 -4.98 -9.76 6.32
CA SER A 36 -4.81 -8.41 5.78
C SER A 36 -3.83 -8.45 4.59
N VAL A 37 -4.13 -7.68 3.56
CA VAL A 37 -3.30 -7.58 2.34
C VAL A 37 -3.12 -6.12 1.96
N LEU A 38 -1.87 -5.73 1.67
CA LEU A 38 -1.53 -4.45 1.08
C LEU A 38 -1.06 -4.68 -0.35
N ILE A 39 -1.73 -4.04 -1.29
CA ILE A 39 -1.31 -4.01 -2.70
C ILE A 39 -0.69 -2.64 -2.95
N THR A 40 0.52 -2.64 -3.47
CA THR A 40 1.24 -1.43 -3.89
C THR A 40 1.81 -1.62 -5.29
N PHE A 41 2.51 -0.61 -5.78
CA PHE A 41 2.93 -0.50 -7.17
C PHE A 41 4.45 -0.34 -7.24
N ASP A 42 5.09 -1.28 -7.92
CA ASP A 42 6.48 -1.17 -8.34
C ASP A 42 6.59 -1.49 -9.85
N PRO A 43 7.15 -0.59 -10.68
CA PRO A 43 7.61 0.76 -10.34
C PRO A 43 6.46 1.70 -9.97
N HIS A 44 6.75 2.73 -9.17
CA HIS A 44 5.77 3.73 -8.74
C HIS A 44 4.93 4.27 -9.93
N PRO A 45 3.59 4.42 -9.84
CA PRO A 45 2.73 4.66 -11.01
C PRO A 45 3.09 5.92 -11.80
N ARG A 46 3.60 6.97 -11.13
CA ARG A 46 4.09 8.18 -11.80
C ARG A 46 5.26 7.91 -12.77
N HIS A 47 6.12 6.92 -12.50
CA HIS A 47 7.21 6.54 -13.41
C HIS A 47 6.69 5.93 -14.72
N ILE A 48 5.51 5.33 -14.69
CA ILE A 48 4.87 4.79 -15.89
C ILE A 48 4.11 5.88 -16.65
N LEU A 49 3.44 6.79 -15.92
CA LEU A 49 2.52 7.76 -16.51
C LEU A 49 3.19 9.07 -16.99
N GLN A 50 4.32 9.48 -16.41
CA GLN A 50 5.01 10.72 -16.80
C GLN A 50 6.24 10.44 -17.69
N ARG A 51 6.31 11.14 -18.84
CA ARG A 51 7.54 11.31 -19.62
C ARG A 51 8.24 12.59 -19.15
N GLY A 52 9.15 12.48 -18.20
CA GLY A 52 9.85 13.62 -17.59
C GLY A 52 10.63 13.25 -16.33
N TYR A 53 11.00 14.26 -15.53
CA TYR A 53 11.81 14.11 -14.31
C TYR A 53 11.27 13.01 -13.39
N LYS A 54 12.15 12.06 -13.04
CA LYS A 54 11.84 11.05 -12.02
C LYS A 54 11.84 11.72 -10.66
N LEU A 55 10.70 11.67 -9.98
CA LEU A 55 10.61 12.06 -8.58
C LEU A 55 11.40 11.06 -7.73
N PRO A 56 12.10 11.51 -6.68
CA PRO A 56 12.66 10.60 -5.69
C PRO A 56 11.50 9.87 -4.99
N ILE A 57 11.51 8.54 -5.07
CA ILE A 57 10.56 7.66 -4.39
C ILE A 57 11.19 7.22 -3.07
N LEU A 58 10.41 7.19 -1.99
CA LEU A 58 10.88 6.85 -0.65
C LEU A 58 10.76 5.35 -0.35
N MET A 59 9.82 4.66 -0.99
CA MET A 59 9.69 3.20 -0.92
C MET A 59 10.15 2.50 -2.19
N HIS A 60 11.05 1.53 -2.03
CA HIS A 60 11.40 0.54 -3.03
C HIS A 60 11.06 -0.85 -2.47
N ILE A 61 10.35 -1.67 -3.26
CA ILE A 61 10.09 -3.07 -2.92
C ILE A 61 11.30 -3.85 -3.43
N ASN A 62 12.17 -4.30 -2.51
CA ASN A 62 13.28 -5.20 -2.86
C ASN A 62 12.81 -6.66 -2.84
#